data_AF-A0A429MMS4-F1
#
_entry.id   AF-A0A429MMS4-F1
#
_cell.length_a   1.000
_cell.length_b   1.000
_cell.length_c   1.000
_cell.angle_alpha   90.00
_cell.angle_beta   90.00
_cell.angle_gamma   90.00
#
_symmetry.space_group_name_H-M   'P 1'
#
loop_
_entity.id
_entity.type
_entity.pdbx_description
1 polymer ?
#
loop_
_entity_poly.entity_id
_entity_poly.type
_entity_poly.pdbx_seq_one_letter_code
_entity_poly.pdbx_strand_id
1 'polypeptide(L)' 'FAKKVQKPALAEQDIYRYAHQTVNEINEMKPQFEDLDSSLDDSAADYIAEAMMMVVQDAGYLDLEMEELVMNREW' A
#
# COMPACT_ATOMS: atom_id res chain seq x y z
N PHE A 1 -1.98 -6.84 -2.44
CA PHE A 1 -2.63 -5.71 -3.13
C PHE A 1 -3.03 -5.96 -4.60
N ALA A 2 -2.09 -6.04 -5.57
CA ALA A 2 -2.40 -6.04 -7.02
C ALA A 2 -3.50 -7.00 -7.52
N LYS A 3 -3.48 -8.27 -7.10
CA LYS A 3 -4.52 -9.25 -7.45
C LYS A 3 -5.93 -8.83 -6.99
N LYS A 4 -6.04 -8.06 -5.90
CA LYS A 4 -7.33 -7.58 -5.38
C LYS A 4 -7.88 -6.43 -6.23
N VAL A 5 -7.00 -5.54 -6.71
CA VAL A 5 -7.34 -4.33 -7.49
C VAL A 5 -7.75 -4.63 -8.93
N GLN A 6 -7.24 -5.70 -9.54
CA GLN A 6 -7.63 -6.10 -10.91
C GLN A 6 -9.06 -6.66 -11.04
N LYS A 7 -9.85 -6.67 -9.95
CA LYS A 7 -11.25 -7.12 -10.00
C LYS A 7 -12.11 -6.04 -10.66
N PRO A 8 -13.07 -6.41 -11.52
CA PRO A 8 -13.90 -5.44 -12.22
C PRO A 8 -14.79 -4.65 -11.24
N ALA A 9 -14.98 -3.36 -11.54
CA ALA A 9 -15.94 -2.47 -10.90
C ALA A 9 -15.79 -2.28 -9.37
N LEU A 10 -14.56 -2.20 -8.87
CA LEU A 10 -14.33 -1.77 -7.48
C LEU A 10 -14.59 -0.28 -7.32
N ALA A 11 -15.16 0.10 -6.18
CA ALA A 11 -15.18 1.49 -5.74
C ALA A 11 -13.80 1.89 -5.18
N GLU A 12 -13.49 3.18 -5.21
CA GLU A 12 -12.23 3.73 -4.63
C GLU A 12 -12.04 3.32 -3.16
N GLN A 13 -13.12 3.35 -2.38
CA GLN A 13 -13.10 2.91 -0.98
C GLN A 13 -12.65 1.45 -0.81
N ASP A 14 -12.97 0.57 -1.76
CA ASP A 14 -12.49 -0.81 -1.73
C ASP A 14 -10.99 -0.90 -1.96
N ILE A 15 -10.45 -0.02 -2.80
CA ILE A 15 -9.02 0.05 -3.10
C ILE A 15 -8.25 0.54 -1.87
N TYR A 16 -8.69 1.64 -1.25
CA TYR A 16 -8.09 2.12 0.00
C TYR A 16 -8.15 1.06 1.10
N ARG A 17 -9.31 0.38 1.25
CA ARG A 17 -9.43 -0.74 2.18
C ARG A 17 -8.43 -1.86 1.89
N TYR A 18 -8.18 -2.20 0.63
CA TYR A 18 -7.16 -3.20 0.28
C TYR A 18 -5.73 -2.71 0.49
N ALA A 19 -5.47 -1.43 0.27
CA ALA A 19 -4.18 -0.79 0.52
C ALA A 19 -3.87 -0.85 2.03
N HIS A 20 -4.79 -0.38 2.87
CA HIS A 20 -4.65 -0.39 4.33
C HIS A 20 -4.50 -1.80 4.90
N GLN A 21 -5.22 -2.79 4.36
CA GLN A 21 -5.00 -4.20 4.71
C GLN A 21 -3.58 -4.66 4.41
N THR A 22 -3.04 -4.32 3.24
CA THR A 22 -1.65 -4.66 2.88
C THR A 22 -0.65 -3.91 3.78
N VAL A 23 -0.92 -2.65 4.14
CA VAL A 23 -0.06 -1.89 5.06
C VAL A 23 -0.09 -2.47 6.48
N ASN A 24 -1.23 -2.94 6.96
CA ASN A 24 -1.31 -3.63 8.25
C ASN A 24 -0.45 -4.92 8.25
N GLU A 25 -0.52 -5.70 7.18
CA GLU A 25 0.34 -6.88 7.01
C GLU A 25 1.84 -6.48 7.04
N ILE A 26 2.21 -5.31 6.51
CA ILE A 26 3.59 -4.79 6.56
C ILE A 26 3.96 -4.28 7.97
N ASN A 27 3.05 -3.61 8.67
CA ASN A 27 3.27 -3.18 10.06
C ASN A 27 3.61 -4.37 10.96
N GLU A 28 2.89 -5.50 10.78
CA GLU A 28 3.15 -6.76 11.49
C GLU A 28 4.54 -7.36 11.17
N MET A 29 5.13 -6.99 10.02
CA MET A 29 6.44 -7.47 9.60
C MET A 29 7.60 -6.65 10.18
N LYS A 30 7.34 -5.51 10.82
CA LYS A 30 8.38 -4.62 11.38
C LYS A 30 9.47 -5.36 12.16
N PRO A 31 9.17 -6.30 13.09
CA PRO A 31 10.21 -7.03 13.81
C PRO A 31 11.15 -7.83 12.89
N GLN A 32 10.63 -8.38 11.78
CA GLN A 32 11.45 -9.15 10.85
C GLN A 32 12.38 -8.27 10.01
N PHE A 33 11.98 -7.03 9.72
CA PHE A 33 12.88 -6.07 9.09
C PHE A 33 14.00 -5.66 10.05
N GLU A 34 13.66 -5.38 11.31
CA GLU A 34 14.63 -5.03 12.36
C GLU A 34 15.63 -6.17 12.62
N ASP A 35 15.18 -7.43 12.64
CA ASP A 35 16.04 -8.62 12.76
C ASP A 35 17.04 -8.77 11.59
N LEU A 36 16.76 -8.14 10.44
CA LEU A 36 17.60 -8.15 9.24
C LEU A 36 18.44 -6.86 9.07
N ASP A 37 18.57 -6.05 10.13
CA ASP A 37 19.21 -4.73 10.10
C ASP A 37 18.58 -3.76 9.05
N SER A 38 17.28 -3.91 8.79
CA SER A 38 16.50 -3.09 7.85
C SER A 38 15.45 -2.25 8.58
N SER A 39 15.18 -1.03 8.11
CA SER A 39 14.11 -0.17 8.63
C SER A 39 12.94 -0.05 7.67
N LEU A 40 11.73 -0.05 8.23
CA LEU A 40 10.57 0.55 7.60
C LEU A 40 10.58 2.03 8.01
N ASP A 41 10.89 2.93 7.08
CA ASP A 41 11.04 4.37 7.28
C ASP A 41 10.33 5.16 6.17
N ASP A 42 10.41 6.48 6.19
CA ASP A 42 9.74 7.32 5.19
C ASP A 42 10.10 6.94 3.74
N SER A 43 11.33 6.49 3.48
CA SER A 43 11.71 6.03 2.13
C SER A 43 11.02 4.74 1.74
N ALA A 44 10.88 3.78 2.68
CA ALA A 44 10.07 2.59 2.44
C ALA A 44 8.61 2.94 2.17
N ALA A 45 8.08 4.00 2.80
CA ALA A 45 6.70 4.42 2.64
C ALA A 45 6.48 4.97 1.24
N ASP A 46 7.39 5.81 0.76
CA ASP A 46 7.38 6.35 -0.60
C ASP A 46 7.40 5.21 -1.62
N TYR A 47 8.31 4.23 -1.49
CA TYR A 47 8.36 3.09 -2.42
C TYR A 47 7.10 2.24 -2.41
N ILE A 48 6.51 2.01 -1.24
CA ILE A 48 5.26 1.23 -1.13
C ILE A 48 4.10 2.00 -1.74
N ALA A 49 3.99 3.30 -1.45
CA ALA A 49 2.95 4.17 -2.00
C ALA A 49 3.05 4.26 -3.52
N GLU A 50 4.26 4.47 -4.06
CA GLU A 50 4.52 4.48 -5.50
C GLU A 50 4.16 3.14 -6.16
N ALA A 51 4.58 2.02 -5.58
CA ALA A 51 4.26 0.70 -6.11
C ALA A 51 2.74 0.42 -6.11
N MET A 52 2.03 0.83 -5.05
CA MET A 52 0.58 0.75 -5.01
C MET A 52 -0.06 1.69 -6.05
N MET A 53 0.47 2.90 -6.23
CA MET A 53 -0.03 3.86 -7.20
C MET A 53 0.09 3.33 -8.64
N MET A 54 1.22 2.73 -8.99
CA MET A 54 1.41 2.11 -10.31
C MET A 54 0.37 1.01 -10.57
N VAL A 55 0.05 0.21 -9.54
CA VAL A 55 -0.92 -0.88 -9.65
C VAL A 55 -2.35 -0.36 -9.84
N VAL A 56 -2.76 0.69 -9.14
CA VAL A 56 -4.12 1.24 -9.27
C VAL A 56 -4.30 2.01 -10.58
N GLN A 57 -3.25 2.72 -11.04
CA GLN A 57 -3.25 3.40 -12.33
C GLN A 57 -3.31 2.41 -13.49
N ASP A 58 -2.55 1.31 -13.45
CA ASP A 58 -2.62 0.23 -14.44
C ASP A 58 -4.02 -0.39 -14.52
N ALA A 59 -4.73 -0.45 -13.38
CA ALA A 59 -6.11 -0.90 -13.30
C ALA A 59 -7.16 0.17 -13.71
N GLY A 60 -6.73 1.38 -14.08
CA GLY A 60 -7.58 2.47 -14.57
C GLY A 60 -8.10 3.44 -13.52
N TYR A 61 -7.63 3.36 -12.27
CA TYR A 61 -7.99 4.29 -11.20
C TYR A 61 -6.99 5.44 -11.15
N LEU A 62 -7.41 6.62 -11.63
CA LEU A 62 -6.52 7.78 -11.82
C LEU A 62 -6.69 8.87 -10.75
N ASP A 63 -7.84 8.90 -10.07
CA ASP A 63 -8.22 9.98 -9.14
C ASP A 63 -7.91 9.66 -7.67
N LEU A 64 -7.18 8.57 -7.40
CA LEU A 64 -6.80 8.17 -6.05
C LEU A 64 -5.65 9.03 -5.51
N GLU A 65 -5.70 9.32 -4.22
CA GLU A 65 -4.64 10.02 -3.50
C GLU A 65 -3.58 9.02 -3.04
N MET A 66 -2.33 9.26 -3.42
CA MET A 66 -1.20 8.38 -3.12
C MET A 66 -0.94 8.28 -1.61
N GLU A 67 -1.05 9.39 -0.89
CA GLU A 67 -0.85 9.47 0.56
C GLU A 67 -1.85 8.59 1.33
N GLU A 68 -3.10 8.54 0.84
CA GLU A 68 -4.17 7.74 1.44
C GLU A 68 -3.90 6.23 1.34
N LEU A 69 -3.14 5.76 0.34
CA LEU A 69 -2.81 4.34 0.18
C LEU A 69 -2.00 3.78 1.35
N VAL A 70 -1.22 4.63 2.02
CA VAL A 70 -0.31 4.24 3.11
C VAL A 70 -0.61 4.97 4.43
N MET A 71 -1.79 5.59 4.56
CA MET A 71 -2.12 6.46 5.71
C MET A 71 -2.03 5.76 7.07
N ASN A 72 -2.23 4.43 7.10
CA ASN A 72 -2.27 3.63 8.32
C ASN A 72 -0.92 2.95 8.63
N ARG A 73 0.17 3.42 8.04
CA ARG A 73 1.51 2.98 8.42
C ARG A 73 1.81 3.41 9.87
N GLU A 74 2.54 2.57 10.59
CA GLU A 74 2.96 2.82 11.99
C GLU A 74 4.45 3.19 12.09
N TRP A 75 5.08 3.47 10.96
CA TRP A 75 6.52 3.62 10.78
C TRP A 75 6.83 4.76 9.80
#